data_AF-A0A935Y638-F1
#
_entry.id   AF-A0A935Y638-F1
#
_cell.length_a   1.000
_cell.length_b   1.000
_cell.length_c   1.000
_cell.angle_alpha   90.00
_cell.angle_beta   90.00
_cell.angle_gamma   90.00
#
_symmetry.space_group_name_H-M   'P 1'
#
loop_
_entity.id
_entity.type
_entity.pdbx_description
1 polymer ?
#
loop_
_entity_poly.entity_id
_entity_poly.type
_entity_poly.pdbx_seq_one_letter_code
_entity_poly.pdbx_strand_id
1 'polypeptide(L)'
;MAGYRDKFIINFHSLTTPMSLSWWLERSQIKLFCPVYHLVSDKIPDHIKHLYPVRSTTQFENDLDLMLKFFEPINIVQLKIFSKTGTTPARDICSSALTTV
;
A
#
# COMPACT_ATOMS: atom_id res chain seq x y z
N MET A 1 31.12 -6.45 -15.53
CA MET A 1 30.82 -5.19 -14.78
C MET A 1 30.13 -5.52 -13.45
N ALA A 2 30.78 -6.25 -12.54
CA ALA A 2 30.15 -6.75 -11.30
C ALA A 2 30.42 -5.89 -10.05
N GLY A 3 31.37 -4.93 -10.07
CA GLY A 3 31.79 -4.19 -8.87
C GLY A 3 31.30 -2.74 -8.73
N TYR A 4 30.55 -2.20 -9.71
CA TYR A 4 30.06 -0.82 -9.67
C TYR A 4 28.79 -0.67 -8.82
N ARG A 5 27.92 -1.68 -8.81
CA ARG A 5 26.68 -1.70 -8.03
C ARG A 5 26.94 -1.69 -6.52
N ASP A 6 27.86 -2.54 -6.06
CA ASP A 6 28.11 -2.70 -4.62
C ASP A 6 28.79 -1.46 -4.01
N LYS A 7 29.71 -0.83 -4.75
CA LYS A 7 30.34 0.43 -4.33
C LYS A 7 29.33 1.58 -4.26
N PHE A 8 28.37 1.62 -5.19
CA PHE A 8 27.32 2.63 -5.18
C PHE A 8 26.39 2.46 -3.96
N ILE A 9 25.95 1.24 -3.68
CA ILE A 9 25.04 0.93 -2.56
C ILE A 9 25.69 1.27 -1.21
N ILE A 10 26.94 0.88 -0.99
CA ILE A 10 27.66 1.14 0.27
C ILE A 10 27.86 2.65 0.48
N ASN A 11 28.21 3.39 -0.57
CA ASN A 11 28.43 4.82 -0.47
C ASN A 11 27.12 5.60 -0.24
N PHE A 12 26.01 5.11 -0.79
CA PHE A 12 24.67 5.69 -0.59
C PHE A 12 24.09 5.40 0.81
N HIS A 13 24.47 4.28 1.43
CA HIS A 13 24.05 3.93 2.79
C HIS A 13 24.54 4.94 3.84
N SER A 14 25.77 5.47 3.69
CA SER A 14 26.32 6.48 4.61
C SER A 14 25.55 7.80 4.58
N LEU A 15 24.94 8.15 3.44
CA LEU A 15 24.22 9.41 3.25
C LEU A 15 22.75 9.35 3.68
N THR A 16 22.19 8.16 3.83
CA THR A 16 20.75 7.96 4.10
C THR A 16 20.44 7.63 5.56
N THR A 17 21.43 7.22 6.36
CA THR A 17 21.27 6.81 7.77
C THR A 17 20.88 7.90 8.77
N PRO A 18 21.25 9.20 8.63
CA PRO A 18 20.83 10.23 9.60
C PRO A 18 19.49 10.87 9.25
N MET A 19 18.84 10.45 8.17
CA MET A 19 17.63 11.08 7.67
C MET A 19 16.40 10.42 8.31
N SER A 20 15.57 11.19 9.02
CA SER A 20 14.39 10.65 9.68
C SER A 20 13.37 10.14 8.66
N LEU A 21 12.69 9.03 8.99
CA LEU A 21 11.61 8.47 8.16
C LEU A 21 10.52 9.53 7.87
N SER A 22 10.24 10.39 8.85
CA SER A 22 9.29 11.50 8.74
C SER A 22 9.62 12.45 7.60
N TRP A 23 10.91 12.80 7.43
CA TRP A 23 11.36 13.69 6.36
C TRP A 23 11.17 13.07 4.97
N TRP A 24 11.46 11.78 4.83
CA TRP A 24 11.19 11.04 3.59
C TRP A 24 9.70 10.93 3.29
N LEU A 25 8.89 10.68 4.31
CA LEU A 25 7.44 10.53 4.15
C LEU A 25 6.81 11.82 3.63
N GLU A 26 7.12 12.96 4.27
CA GLU A 26 6.64 14.28 3.85
C GLU A 26 7.09 14.64 2.43
N ARG A 27 8.32 14.28 2.06
CA ARG A 27 8.88 14.61 0.75
C ARG A 27 8.45 13.66 -0.36
N SER A 28 8.04 12.44 -0.03
CA SER A 28 7.58 11.44 -1.00
C SER A 28 6.26 11.83 -1.67
N GLN A 29 5.42 12.62 -0.98
CA GLN A 29 4.07 13.01 -1.44
C GLN A 29 3.18 11.82 -1.87
N ILE A 30 3.45 10.61 -1.35
CA ILE A 30 2.66 9.43 -1.67
C ILE A 30 1.33 9.52 -0.89
N LYS A 31 0.28 10.00 -1.55
CA LYS A 31 -1.09 10.11 -0.99
C LYS A 31 -2.00 8.94 -1.34
N LEU A 32 -1.43 7.85 -1.85
CA LEU A 32 -2.16 6.66 -2.27
C LEU A 32 -1.94 5.54 -1.26
N PHE A 33 -3.03 5.08 -0.65
CA PHE A 33 -3.08 3.88 0.18
C PHE A 33 -3.72 2.73 -0.63
N CYS A 34 -3.11 1.55 -0.60
CA CYS A 34 -3.59 0.38 -1.36
C CYS A 34 -3.45 -0.87 -0.49
N PRO A 35 -4.47 -1.21 0.34
CA PRO A 35 -4.45 -2.44 1.10
C PRO A 35 -4.61 -3.64 0.15
N VAL A 36 -3.76 -4.66 0.32
CA VAL A 36 -3.84 -5.90 -0.46
C VAL A 36 -4.35 -7.03 0.42
N TYR A 37 -5.60 -7.42 0.20
CA TYR A 37 -6.22 -8.56 0.88
C TYR A 37 -6.06 -9.82 0.02
N HIS A 38 -5.53 -10.89 0.63
CA HIS A 38 -5.27 -12.14 -0.07
C HIS A 38 -6.47 -13.09 -0.03
N LEU A 39 -7.17 -13.14 1.10
CA LEU A 39 -8.35 -13.97 1.27
C LEU A 39 -9.25 -13.41 2.38
N VAL A 40 -10.54 -13.31 2.09
CA VAL A 40 -11.60 -12.96 3.05
C VAL A 40 -12.57 -14.14 3.07
N SER A 41 -12.64 -14.83 4.20
CA SER A 41 -13.51 -16.00 4.37
C SER A 41 -13.76 -16.25 5.85
N ASP A 42 -15.00 -16.57 6.19
CA ASP A 42 -15.37 -16.96 7.56
C ASP A 42 -14.88 -18.37 7.92
N LYS A 43 -14.60 -19.19 6.90
CA LYS A 43 -14.01 -20.53 7.07
C LYS A 43 -12.59 -20.51 6.55
N ILE A 44 -11.64 -20.66 7.48
CA ILE A 44 -10.21 -20.73 7.19
C ILE A 44 -9.91 -22.10 6.55
N PRO A 45 -9.49 -22.16 5.28
CA PRO A 45 -9.03 -23.41 4.67
C PRO A 45 -7.80 -23.95 5.39
N ASP A 46 -7.78 -25.26 5.66
CA ASP A 46 -6.72 -25.91 6.45
C ASP A 46 -5.32 -25.71 5.84
N HIS A 47 -5.22 -25.60 4.51
CA HIS A 47 -3.96 -25.45 3.80
C HIS A 47 -3.33 -24.05 3.90
N ILE A 48 -4.10 -23.01 4.26
CA ILE A 48 -3.57 -21.64 4.43
C ILE A 48 -3.52 -21.17 5.89
N LYS A 49 -4.13 -21.93 6.81
CA LYS A 49 -4.23 -21.59 8.24
C LYS A 49 -2.90 -21.24 8.91
N HIS A 50 -1.80 -21.80 8.41
CA HIS A 50 -0.46 -21.62 8.98
C HIS A 50 0.42 -20.61 8.22
N LEU A 51 -0.01 -20.14 7.05
CA LEU A 51 0.79 -19.24 6.21
C LEU A 51 0.60 -17.77 6.58
N TYR A 52 -0.65 -17.37 6.82
CA TYR A 52 -1.02 -16.00 7.19
C TYR A 52 -2.39 -15.97 7.86
N PRO A 53 -2.66 -14.95 8.71
CA PRO A 53 -3.98 -14.78 9.31
C PRO A 53 -5.01 -14.44 8.22
N VAL A 54 -6.07 -15.24 8.14
CA VAL A 54 -7.22 -14.98 7.27
C VAL A 54 -8.16 -14.00 7.97
N ARG A 55 -8.67 -13.01 7.22
CA ARG A 55 -9.67 -12.07 7.72
C ARG A 55 -11.07 -12.64 7.53
N SER A 56 -11.91 -12.52 8.55
CA SER A 56 -13.34 -12.82 8.43
C SER A 56 -14.06 -11.73 7.65
N THR A 57 -15.26 -12.02 7.16
CA THR A 57 -16.09 -11.05 6.44
C THR A 57 -16.39 -9.83 7.32
N THR A 58 -16.69 -10.06 8.61
CA THR A 58 -16.95 -9.00 9.59
C THR A 58 -15.75 -8.11 9.87
N GLN A 59 -14.53 -8.67 9.92
CA GLN A 59 -13.31 -7.87 10.10
C GLN A 59 -13.03 -7.01 8.87
N PHE A 60 -13.26 -7.58 7.68
CA PHE A 60 -13.09 -6.84 6.43
C PHE A 60 -14.07 -5.67 6.31
N GLU A 61 -15.34 -5.86 6.67
CA GLU A 61 -16.34 -4.77 6.69
C GLU A 61 -15.94 -3.65 7.66
N ASN A 62 -15.51 -3.99 8.87
CA ASN A 62 -15.03 -3.00 9.84
C ASN A 62 -13.78 -2.25 9.35
N ASP A 63 -12.87 -2.95 8.69
CA ASP A 63 -11.69 -2.33 8.07
C ASP A 63 -12.12 -1.34 6.97
N LEU A 64 -13.09 -1.71 6.11
CA LEU A 64 -13.64 -0.82 5.09
C LEU A 64 -14.32 0.41 5.71
N ASP A 65 -15.13 0.24 6.75
CA ASP A 65 -15.80 1.35 7.44
C ASP A 65 -14.80 2.32 8.08
N LEU A 66 -13.69 1.81 8.62
CA LEU A 66 -12.60 2.66 9.10
C LEU A 66 -11.93 3.40 7.95
N MET A 67 -11.68 2.71 6.84
CA MET A 67 -11.01 3.30 5.70
C MET A 67 -11.86 4.38 5.04
N LEU A 68 -13.17 4.18 4.90
CA LEU A 68 -14.08 5.18 4.35
C LEU A 68 -14.22 6.44 5.22
N LYS A 69 -13.88 6.38 6.52
CA LYS A 69 -13.85 7.56 7.40
C LYS A 69 -12.67 8.49 7.08
N PHE A 70 -11.54 7.93 6.65
CA PHE A 70 -10.30 8.69 6.46
C PHE A 70 -9.91 8.84 4.99
N PHE A 71 -10.34 7.91 4.13
CA PHE A 71 -9.92 7.79 2.74
C PHE A 71 -11.10 7.75 1.79
N GLU A 72 -10.91 8.32 0.60
CA GLU A 72 -11.87 8.23 -0.50
C GLU A 72 -11.50 7.07 -1.43
N PRO A 73 -12.43 6.13 -1.73
CA PRO A 73 -12.13 5.03 -2.63
C PRO A 73 -12.00 5.54 -4.06
N ILE A 74 -10.94 5.14 -4.77
CA ILE A 74 -10.80 5.43 -6.20
C ILE A 74 -10.93 4.19 -7.06
N ASN A 75 -11.37 4.41 -8.29
CA ASN A 75 -11.37 3.39 -9.33
C ASN A 75 -10.02 3.35 -10.08
N ILE A 76 -9.71 2.22 -10.72
CA ILE A 76 -8.52 2.02 -11.56
C ILE A 76 -8.40 3.07 -12.69
N VAL A 77 -9.53 3.52 -13.23
CA VAL A 77 -9.56 4.56 -14.28
C VAL A 77 -9.09 5.90 -13.71
N GLN A 78 -9.56 6.26 -12.52
CA GLN A 78 -9.12 7.47 -11.82
C GLN A 78 -7.65 7.37 -11.44
N LEU A 79 -7.18 6.20 -10.97
CA LEU A 79 -5.76 5.96 -10.69
C LEU A 79 -4.87 6.23 -11.91
N LYS A 80 -5.30 5.79 -13.10
CA LYS A 80 -4.56 6.00 -14.35
C LYS A 80 -4.48 7.48 -14.72
N ILE A 81 -5.53 8.25 -14.45
CA ILE A 81 -5.53 9.70 -14.67
C ILE A 81 -4.59 10.35 -13.65
N PHE A 82 -4.68 9.99 -12.37
CA PHE A 82 -3.84 10.52 -11.30
C PHE A 82 -2.34 10.29 -11.54
N SER A 83 -1.97 9.10 -12.01
CA SER A 83 -0.58 8.79 -12.36
C SER A 83 -0.05 9.68 -13.49
N LYS A 84 -0.91 10.23 -14.35
CA LYS A 84 -0.51 11.06 -15.49
C LYS A 84 -0.54 12.55 -15.18
N THR A 85 -1.48 13.01 -14.37
CA THR A 85 -1.71 14.44 -14.15
C THR A 85 -1.02 14.99 -12.90
N GLY A 86 -0.54 14.13 -12.00
CA GLY A 86 0.13 14.54 -10.75
C GLY A 86 -0.76 15.33 -9.78
N THR A 87 -2.04 15.46 -10.10
CA THR A 87 -3.02 16.27 -9.37
C THR A 87 -3.71 15.37 -8.36
N THR A 88 -3.35 15.45 -7.10
CA THR A 88 -4.02 14.66 -6.05
C THR A 88 -5.41 15.26 -5.74
N PRO A 89 -6.44 14.43 -5.50
CA PRO A 89 -7.72 14.92 -4.99
C PRO A 89 -7.54 15.40 -3.54
N ALA A 90 -8.52 16.14 -3.04
CA ALA A 90 -8.44 16.87 -1.77
C ALA A 90 -8.37 15.98 -0.51
N ARG A 91 -8.47 14.65 -0.65
CA ARG A 91 -8.44 13.66 0.45
C ARG A 91 -7.59 12.46 0.06
N ASP A 92 -7.01 11.80 1.07
CA ASP A 92 -6.15 10.63 0.88
C ASP A 92 -6.95 9.47 0.27
N ILE A 93 -6.34 8.74 -0.66
CA ILE A 93 -7.07 7.83 -1.54
C ILE A 93 -6.83 6.37 -1.17
N CYS A 94 -7.87 5.54 -1.20
CA CYS A 94 -7.73 4.08 -1.15
C CYS A 94 -8.12 3.37 -2.45
N SER A 95 -7.27 2.51 -3.01
CA SER A 95 -7.64 1.55 -4.06
C SER A 95 -7.72 0.15 -3.46
N SER A 96 -8.92 -0.43 -3.32
CA SER A 96 -9.07 -1.87 -3.04
C SER A 96 -9.23 -2.62 -4.36
N ALA A 97 -8.22 -3.42 -4.71
CA ALA A 97 -8.29 -4.32 -5.86
C ALA A 97 -9.11 -5.56 -5.46
N LEU A 98 -10.44 -5.48 -5.55
CA LEU A 98 -11.32 -6.63 -5.46
C LEU A 98 -11.35 -7.34 -6.83
N THR A 99 -10.49 -8.34 -7.01
CA THR A 99 -10.66 -9.35 -8.07
C THR A 99 -11.63 -10.39 -7.54
N THR A 100 -12.88 -10.33 -8.01
CA THR A 100 -13.87 -11.41 -7.84
C THR A 100 -13.42 -12.63 -8.66
N VAL A 101 -13.18 -13.75 -7.99
CA VAL A 101 -13.22 -15.11 -8.55
C VAL A 101 -13.92 -15.99 -7.52
#